data_AF-A0A955M223-F1
#
_entry.id   AF-A0A955M223-F1
#
_cell.length_a   1.000
_cell.length_b   1.000
_cell.length_c   1.000
_cell.angle_alpha   90.00
_cell.angle_beta   90.00
_cell.angle_gamma   90.00
#
_symmetry.space_group_name_H-M   'P 1'
#
loop_
_entity.id
_entity.type
_entity.pdbx_description
1 polymer ?
#
loop_
_entity_poly.entity_id
_entity_poly.type
_entity_poly.pdbx_seq_one_letter_code
_entity_poly.pdbx_strand_id
1 'polypeptide(L)'
;MNKFKNTCAQAVLTKDESVVGSENPSVWGIASSIDIYECNPQTIRDAEKIKDFVKQLCELIEMKRFGETQVVHFGEEERVAGFSMVQLIETSLISAHFANLTNTVYLDVFSCKAYDLEKVKNFSKRFFGGKRVLTNVNHRY
;
A
#
# COMPACT_ATOMS: atom_id res chain seq x y z
N MET A 1 17.15 8.18 -29.22
CA MET A 1 15.80 8.78 -29.18
C MET A 1 14.79 7.64 -29.29
N ASN A 2 14.41 7.03 -28.16
CA ASN A 2 13.41 5.96 -28.11
C ASN A 2 12.26 6.43 -27.23
N LYS A 3 11.08 6.54 -27.86
CA LYS A 3 9.83 7.02 -27.25
C LYS A 3 9.39 6.04 -26.17
N PHE A 4 9.50 6.44 -24.90
CA PHE A 4 8.69 5.84 -23.83
C PHE A 4 7.23 6.15 -24.19
N LYS A 5 6.50 5.13 -24.63
CA LYS A 5 5.05 5.22 -24.80
C LYS A 5 4.45 5.36 -23.40
N ASN A 6 3.99 6.56 -23.08
CA ASN A 6 3.03 6.82 -22.02
C ASN A 6 1.85 5.86 -22.20
N THR A 7 1.70 4.89 -21.30
CA THR A 7 0.45 4.15 -21.13
C THR A 7 0.13 4.08 -19.64
N CYS A 8 -0.18 5.25 -19.05
CA CYS A 8 -0.74 5.35 -17.70
C CYS A 8 -2.23 5.74 -17.70
N ALA A 9 -2.88 5.77 -18.87
CA ALA A 9 -4.27 6.21 -18.98
C ALA A 9 -5.10 5.29 -19.88
N GLN A 10 -5.33 4.05 -19.44
CA GLN A 10 -6.53 3.30 -19.85
C GLN A 10 -7.01 2.45 -18.67
N ALA A 11 -8.12 2.86 -18.06
CA ALA A 11 -8.87 2.05 -17.10
C ALA A 11 -10.26 1.78 -17.70
N VAL A 12 -10.74 0.55 -17.51
CA VAL A 12 -12.04 0.03 -17.99
C VAL A 12 -13.12 0.43 -16.98
N LEU A 13 -14.25 0.93 -17.49
CA LEU A 13 -15.43 1.34 -16.71
C LEU A 13 -15.99 0.18 -15.87
N THR A 14 -16.03 0.32 -14.54
CA THR A 14 -16.92 -0.48 -13.68
C THR A 14 -17.58 0.40 -12.63
N LYS A 15 -18.90 0.28 -12.49
CA LYS A 15 -19.82 1.09 -11.65
C LYS A 15 -19.64 0.91 -10.13
N ASP A 16 -18.44 0.62 -9.66
CA ASP A 16 -18.19 0.22 -8.28
C ASP A 16 -17.36 1.29 -7.56
N GLU A 17 -17.92 1.93 -6.52
CA GLU A 17 -17.27 2.96 -5.68
C GLU A 17 -16.00 2.44 -4.97
N SER A 18 -15.71 1.14 -5.08
CA SER A 18 -14.51 0.47 -4.58
C SER A 18 -13.26 0.67 -5.46
N VAL A 19 -13.43 1.08 -6.71
CA VAL A 19 -12.33 1.34 -7.64
C VAL A 19 -11.90 2.79 -7.51
N VAL A 20 -10.67 3.02 -7.03
CA VAL A 20 -10.11 4.36 -6.99
C VAL A 20 -9.30 4.55 -8.25
N GLY A 21 -9.74 5.45 -9.11
CA GLY A 21 -9.14 5.69 -10.43
C GLY A 21 -9.17 7.16 -10.83
N SER A 22 -8.15 7.58 -11.59
CA SER A 22 -8.13 8.87 -12.29
C SER A 22 -9.02 8.80 -13.54
N GLU A 23 -10.34 8.69 -13.38
CA GLU A 23 -11.27 8.86 -14.52
C GLU A 23 -11.26 10.31 -15.03
N ASN A 24 -10.73 11.22 -14.23
CA ASN A 24 -10.51 12.61 -14.60
C ASN A 24 -9.05 12.80 -15.08
N PRO A 25 -8.80 13.28 -16.30
CA PRO A 25 -7.45 13.59 -16.79
C PRO A 25 -6.71 14.63 -15.94
N SER A 26 -7.38 15.30 -15.00
CA SER A 26 -6.73 16.17 -14.02
C SER A 26 -6.08 15.44 -12.85
N VAL A 27 -6.38 14.15 -12.60
CA VAL A 27 -5.82 13.40 -11.48
C VAL A 27 -4.55 12.68 -11.93
N TRP A 28 -3.40 13.12 -11.42
CA TRP A 28 -2.09 12.50 -11.65
C TRP A 28 -1.94 11.14 -10.94
N GLY A 29 -2.56 10.99 -9.76
CA GLY A 29 -2.48 9.75 -9.01
C GLY A 29 -3.34 9.74 -7.75
N ILE A 30 -3.32 8.62 -7.05
CA ILE A 30 -4.16 8.31 -5.90
C ILE A 30 -3.26 7.92 -4.73
N ALA A 31 -3.42 8.62 -3.61
CA ALA A 31 -2.84 8.24 -2.33
C ALA A 31 -3.94 7.70 -1.42
N SER A 32 -3.79 6.46 -0.94
CA SER A 32 -4.68 5.89 0.07
C SER A 32 -3.90 5.54 1.33
N SER A 33 -4.46 5.92 2.48
CA SER A 33 -3.98 5.50 3.80
C SER A 33 -4.91 4.42 4.34
N ILE A 34 -4.36 3.32 4.83
CA ILE A 34 -5.09 2.12 5.27
C ILE A 34 -4.56 1.74 6.65
N ASP A 35 -5.34 2.03 7.68
CA ASP A 35 -5.01 1.70 9.06
C ASP A 35 -5.65 0.38 9.46
N ILE A 36 -4.85 -0.61 9.82
CA ILE A 36 -5.32 -1.96 10.15
C ILE A 36 -5.02 -2.22 11.63
N TYR A 37 -6.08 -2.30 12.42
CA TYR A 37 -6.01 -2.43 13.87
C TYR A 37 -6.17 -3.88 14.32
N GLU A 38 -5.60 -4.17 15.49
CA GLU A 38 -5.66 -5.49 16.13
C GLU A 38 -5.08 -6.61 15.24
N CYS A 39 -3.93 -6.32 14.62
CA CYS A 39 -3.21 -7.29 13.79
C CYS A 39 -2.59 -8.40 14.63
N ASN A 40 -2.27 -9.52 13.96
CA ASN A 40 -1.45 -10.58 14.49
C ASN A 40 -0.02 -10.07 14.76
N PRO A 41 0.47 -10.10 16.00
CA PRO A 41 1.82 -9.66 16.33
C PRO A 41 2.92 -10.45 15.58
N GLN A 42 2.67 -11.70 15.22
CA GLN A 42 3.66 -12.54 14.53
C GLN A 42 3.89 -12.13 13.08
N THR A 43 2.94 -11.46 12.44
CA THR A 43 3.08 -11.04 11.04
C THR A 43 3.67 -9.65 10.92
N ILE A 44 3.28 -8.71 11.79
CA ILE A 44 3.75 -7.31 11.74
C ILE A 44 5.14 -7.12 12.34
N ARG A 45 5.67 -8.14 13.06
CA ARG A 45 7.00 -8.13 13.69
C ARG A 45 7.98 -9.07 13.00
N ASP A 46 7.68 -9.48 11.77
CA ASP A 46 8.52 -10.37 10.97
C ASP A 46 8.86 -9.67 9.64
N ALA A 47 10.13 -9.33 9.46
CA ALA A 47 10.60 -8.62 8.28
C ALA A 47 10.36 -9.40 6.98
N GLU A 48 10.45 -10.73 7.00
CA GLU A 48 10.25 -11.56 5.81
C GLU A 48 8.76 -11.66 5.46
N LYS A 49 7.88 -11.71 6.46
CA LYS A 49 6.43 -11.58 6.24
C LYS A 49 6.05 -10.22 5.68
N ILE A 50 6.69 -9.15 6.13
CA ILE A 50 6.47 -7.81 5.58
C ILE A 50 6.93 -7.74 4.11
N LYS A 51 8.09 -8.30 3.76
CA LYS A 51 8.54 -8.37 2.36
C LYS A 51 7.59 -9.20 1.48
N ASP A 52 7.11 -10.32 1.99
CA ASP A 52 6.14 -11.19 1.30
C ASP A 52 4.81 -10.48 1.06
N PHE A 53 4.29 -9.77 2.07
CA PHE A 53 3.11 -8.91 1.94
C PHE A 53 3.25 -7.93 0.78
N VAL A 54 4.39 -7.23 0.71
CA VAL A 54 4.62 -6.17 -0.27
C VAL A 54 4.72 -6.73 -1.68
N LYS A 55 5.36 -7.90 -1.84
CA LYS A 55 5.41 -8.61 -3.11
C LYS A 55 3.99 -8.94 -3.59
N GLN A 56 3.18 -9.56 -2.74
CA GLN A 56 1.81 -9.94 -3.07
C GLN A 56 0.90 -8.72 -3.29
N LEU A 57 1.09 -7.63 -2.54
CA LEU A 57 0.36 -6.38 -2.75
C LEU A 57 0.66 -5.80 -4.13
N CYS A 58 1.93 -5.77 -4.55
CA CYS A 58 2.32 -5.28 -5.86
C CYS A 58 1.73 -6.15 -6.99
N GLU A 59 1.68 -7.48 -6.80
CA GLU A 59 1.01 -8.40 -7.72
C GLU A 59 -0.50 -8.11 -7.79
N LEU A 60 -1.16 -7.89 -6.65
CA LEU A 60 -2.59 -7.60 -6.55
C LEU A 60 -3.00 -6.31 -7.28
N ILE A 61 -2.19 -5.25 -7.18
CA ILE A 61 -2.46 -3.96 -7.85
C ILE A 61 -1.79 -3.85 -9.22
N GLU A 62 -1.18 -4.95 -9.70
CA GLU A 62 -0.47 -5.03 -10.97
C GLU A 62 0.57 -3.91 -11.17
N MET A 63 1.37 -3.68 -10.13
CA MET A 63 2.46 -2.71 -10.13
C MET A 63 3.83 -3.38 -10.16
N LYS A 64 4.73 -2.80 -10.95
CA LYS A 64 6.11 -3.26 -11.04
C LYS A 64 6.94 -2.67 -9.90
N ARG A 65 7.52 -3.54 -9.07
CA ARG A 65 8.49 -3.15 -8.03
C ARG A 65 9.78 -2.64 -8.67
N PHE A 66 10.36 -1.61 -8.06
CA PHE A 66 11.67 -1.07 -8.39
C PHE A 66 12.61 -1.26 -7.20
N GLY A 67 13.64 -2.10 -7.38
CA GLY A 67 14.57 -2.46 -6.31
C GLY A 67 13.95 -3.34 -5.20
N GLU A 68 14.78 -3.65 -4.21
CA GLU A 68 14.40 -4.45 -3.06
C GLU A 68 13.50 -3.67 -2.09
N THR A 69 12.57 -4.38 -1.44
CA THR A 69 11.78 -3.82 -0.35
C THR A 69 12.69 -3.54 0.84
N GLN A 70 12.74 -2.29 1.28
CA GLN A 70 13.46 -1.90 2.48
C GLN A 70 12.56 -2.13 3.68
N VAL A 71 13.05 -2.88 4.67
CA VAL A 71 12.34 -3.15 5.92
C VAL A 71 13.33 -2.94 7.06
N VAL A 72 13.03 -1.99 7.94
CA VAL A 72 13.91 -1.59 9.04
C VAL A 72 13.11 -1.57 10.34
N HIS A 73 13.61 -2.28 11.36
CA HIS A 73 13.07 -2.16 12.72
C HIS A 73 13.83 -1.07 13.45
N PHE A 74 13.12 -0.11 14.04
CA PHE A 74 13.71 0.96 14.84
C PHE A 74 12.71 1.51 15.86
N GLY A 75 13.21 2.39 16.73
CA GLY A 75 12.46 3.06 17.80
C GLY A 75 13.02 2.68 19.17
N GLU A 76 13.62 3.66 19.86
CA GLU A 76 14.25 3.46 21.17
C GLU A 76 13.23 3.34 22.30
N GLU A 77 12.04 3.91 22.12
CA GLU A 77 10.93 3.84 23.07
C GLU A 77 9.86 2.85 22.59
N GLU A 78 9.35 2.01 23.50
CA GLU A 78 8.33 0.97 23.21
C GLU A 78 7.09 1.53 22.48
N ARG A 79 6.73 2.80 22.72
CA ARG A 79 5.56 3.45 22.08
C ARG A 79 5.74 3.70 20.58
N VAL A 80 6.98 3.82 20.09
CA VAL A 80 7.30 4.07 18.67
C VAL A 80 8.07 2.93 18.02
N ALA A 81 8.42 1.90 18.80
CA ALA A 81 9.14 0.74 18.29
C ALA A 81 8.29 -0.05 17.29
N GLY A 82 8.90 -0.39 16.16
CA GLY A 82 8.19 -1.07 15.09
C GLY A 82 9.04 -1.25 13.84
N PHE A 83 8.51 -2.02 12.89
CA PHE A 83 9.06 -2.00 11.54
C PHE A 83 8.53 -0.80 10.78
N SER A 84 9.36 -0.25 9.90
CA SER A 84 8.89 0.55 8.77
C SER A 84 9.35 -0.12 7.47
N MET A 85 8.53 0.02 6.44
CA MET A 85 8.85 -0.50 5.11
C MET A 85 8.64 0.53 4.02
N VAL A 86 9.46 0.42 2.97
CA VAL A 86 9.41 1.24 1.76
C VAL A 86 9.61 0.35 0.55
N GLN A 87 8.74 0.48 -0.44
CA GLN A 87 8.86 -0.13 -1.76
C GLN A 87 8.58 0.91 -2.84
N LEU A 88 9.62 1.24 -3.61
CA LEU A 88 9.45 1.99 -4.85
C LEU A 88 8.73 1.09 -5.85
N ILE A 89 7.70 1.63 -6.50
CA ILE A 89 7.02 0.99 -7.64
C ILE A 89 7.19 1.89 -8.86
N GLU A 90 6.91 1.40 -10.06
CA GLU A 90 7.10 2.16 -11.29
C GLU A 90 6.41 3.53 -11.22
N THR A 91 7.20 4.58 -11.03
CA THR A 91 6.80 6.00 -10.86
C THR A 91 5.98 6.35 -9.60
N SER A 92 5.93 5.50 -8.57
CA SER A 92 5.22 5.80 -7.32
C SER A 92 5.80 5.06 -6.08
N LEU A 93 5.05 4.94 -4.99
CA LEU A 93 5.56 4.49 -3.68
C LEU A 93 4.51 3.72 -2.86
N ILE A 94 4.94 2.63 -2.23
CA ILE A 94 4.22 1.98 -1.13
C ILE A 94 5.09 2.08 0.13
N SER A 95 4.49 2.48 1.25
CA SER A 95 5.17 2.53 2.55
C SER A 95 4.25 2.06 3.66
N ALA A 96 4.82 1.56 4.75
CA ALA A 96 4.02 1.26 5.94
C ALA A 96 4.83 1.36 7.23
N HIS A 97 4.14 1.62 8.34
CA HIS A 97 4.66 1.48 9.69
C HIS A 97 3.88 0.40 10.46
N PHE A 98 4.59 -0.43 11.21
CA PHE A 98 4.07 -1.57 11.95
C PHE A 98 4.32 -1.36 13.44
N ALA A 99 3.35 -0.78 14.14
CA ALA A 99 3.48 -0.39 15.54
C ALA A 99 3.36 -1.61 16.47
N ASN A 100 4.43 -1.92 17.23
CA ASN A 100 4.46 -3.09 18.11
C ASN A 100 3.43 -2.98 19.23
N LEU A 101 3.37 -1.82 19.89
CA LEU A 101 2.56 -1.61 21.10
C LEU A 101 1.06 -1.80 20.84
N THR A 102 0.56 -1.28 19.74
CA THR A 102 -0.88 -1.25 19.42
C THR A 102 -1.31 -2.35 18.47
N ASN A 103 -0.38 -3.16 17.97
CA ASN A 103 -0.59 -4.12 16.89
C ASN A 103 -1.32 -3.50 15.69
N THR A 104 -0.86 -2.32 15.27
CA THR A 104 -1.48 -1.55 14.19
C THR A 104 -0.54 -1.42 13.01
N VAL A 105 -1.06 -1.59 11.80
CA VAL A 105 -0.36 -1.29 10.54
C VAL A 105 -0.92 -0.02 9.96
N TYR A 106 -0.05 0.93 9.65
CA TYR A 106 -0.36 2.15 8.92
C TYR A 106 0.23 2.02 7.52
N LEU A 107 -0.59 1.67 6.53
CA LEU A 107 -0.17 1.40 5.16
C LEU A 107 -0.56 2.56 4.25
N ASP A 108 0.41 3.06 3.49
CA ASP A 108 0.20 4.06 2.43
C ASP A 108 0.47 3.44 1.06
N VAL A 109 -0.49 3.59 0.16
CA VAL A 109 -0.37 3.20 -1.25
C VAL A 109 -0.55 4.43 -2.12
N PHE A 110 0.54 4.88 -2.74
CA PHE A 110 0.53 5.95 -3.72
C PHE A 110 0.81 5.40 -5.10
N SER A 111 -0.09 5.68 -6.06
CA SER A 111 -0.02 5.13 -7.41
C SER A 111 -0.61 6.09 -8.44
N CYS A 112 0.05 6.22 -9.58
CA CYS A 112 -0.49 6.86 -10.78
C CYS A 112 -1.48 5.95 -11.55
N LYS A 113 -1.38 4.63 -11.40
CA LYS A 113 -2.36 3.67 -11.94
C LYS A 113 -3.50 3.48 -10.94
N ALA A 114 -4.73 3.42 -11.45
CA ALA A 114 -5.92 3.07 -10.66
C ALA A 114 -5.78 1.67 -10.02
N TYR A 115 -6.35 1.51 -8.83
CA TYR A 115 -6.44 0.22 -8.15
C TYR A 115 -7.73 0.11 -7.33
N ASP A 116 -8.14 -1.12 -7.05
CA ASP A 116 -9.32 -1.43 -6.26
C ASP A 116 -8.96 -1.35 -4.76
N LEU A 117 -9.43 -0.30 -4.10
CA LEU A 117 -9.12 -0.05 -2.69
C LEU A 117 -9.74 -1.12 -1.79
N GLU A 118 -10.92 -1.63 -2.11
CA GLU A 118 -11.54 -2.69 -1.32
C GLU A 118 -10.73 -3.99 -1.39
N LYS A 119 -10.16 -4.33 -2.55
CA LYS A 119 -9.23 -5.46 -2.66
C LYS A 119 -7.99 -5.25 -1.82
N VAL A 120 -7.35 -4.07 -1.89
CA VAL A 120 -6.16 -3.76 -1.08
C VAL A 120 -6.48 -3.81 0.40
N LYS A 121 -7.59 -3.19 0.83
CA LYS A 121 -8.07 -3.17 2.21
C LYS A 121 -8.28 -4.59 2.74
N ASN A 122 -9.04 -5.40 2.00
CA ASN A 122 -9.39 -6.76 2.42
C ASN A 122 -8.18 -7.71 2.39
N PHE A 123 -7.31 -7.58 1.38
CA PHE A 123 -6.06 -8.32 1.32
C PHE A 123 -5.18 -8.02 2.54
N SER A 124 -4.92 -6.74 2.81
CA SER A 124 -4.03 -6.31 3.89
C SER A 124 -4.59 -6.70 5.26
N LYS A 125 -5.90 -6.51 5.46
CA LYS A 125 -6.59 -6.95 6.69
C LYS A 125 -6.39 -8.45 6.94
N ARG A 126 -6.61 -9.29 5.92
CA ARG A 126 -6.46 -10.74 6.04
C ARG A 126 -5.02 -11.15 6.27
N PHE A 127 -4.08 -10.57 5.52
CA PHE A 127 -2.65 -10.90 5.63
C PHE A 127 -2.13 -10.66 7.05
N PHE A 128 -2.46 -9.50 7.62
CA PHE A 128 -2.02 -9.16 8.97
C PHE A 128 -2.95 -9.66 10.07
N GLY A 129 -4.04 -10.36 9.75
CA GLY A 129 -5.01 -10.84 10.75
C GLY A 129 -5.71 -9.73 11.53
N GLY A 130 -5.86 -8.54 10.94
CA GLY A 130 -6.48 -7.38 11.57
C GLY A 130 -8.01 -7.51 11.67
N LYS A 131 -8.60 -6.83 12.65
CA LYS A 131 -10.06 -6.91 12.91
C LYS A 131 -10.83 -5.69 12.42
N ARG A 132 -10.23 -4.51 12.51
CA ARG A 132 -10.83 -3.23 12.12
C ARG A 132 -9.92 -2.50 11.15
N VAL A 133 -10.51 -1.85 10.16
CA VAL A 133 -9.77 -1.10 9.14
C VAL A 133 -10.40 0.27 8.94
N LEU A 134 -9.57 1.31 8.85
CA LEU A 134 -9.98 2.66 8.43
C LEU A 134 -9.21 3.02 7.15
N THR A 135 -9.88 3.70 6.23
CA THR A 135 -9.29 4.08 4.94
C THR A 135 -9.58 5.53 4.62
N ASN A 136 -8.59 6.27 4.13
CA ASN A 136 -8.77 7.57 3.51
C ASN A 136 -8.20 7.56 2.10
N VAL A 137 -8.78 8.39 1.23
CA VAL A 137 -8.35 8.52 -0.17
C VAL A 137 -8.12 9.99 -0.48
N ASN A 138 -7.00 10.28 -1.12
CA ASN A 138 -6.64 11.59 -1.62
C ASN A 138 -6.29 11.51 -3.11
N HIS A 139 -7.07 12.21 -3.94
CA HIS A 139 -6.74 12.41 -5.35
C HIS A 139 -5.68 13.50 -5.48
N ARG A 140 -4.61 13.19 -6.22
CA ARG A 140 -3.49 14.09 -6.49
C ARG A 140 -3.66 14.66 -7.89
N TYR A 141 -3.67 15.99 -8.00
CA TYR A 141 -3.85 16.74 -9.24
C TYR A 141 -2.54 17.38 -9.68
#